data_AF-A0A427FJN9-F1
#
_entry.id   AF-A0A427FJN9-F1
#
_cell.length_a   1.000
_cell.length_b   1.000
_cell.length_c   1.000
_cell.angle_alpha   90.00
_cell.angle_beta   90.00
_cell.angle_gamma   90.00
#
_symmetry.space_group_name_H-M   'P 1'
#
loop_
_entity.id
_entity.type
_entity.pdbx_description
1 polymer ?
#
loop_
_entity_poly.entity_id
_entity_poly.type
_entity_poly.pdbx_seq_one_letter_code
_entity_poly.pdbx_strand_id
1 'polypeptide(L)'
;MFIKKPNLVNIVAVVATIASLGVMSGCKDDENTVPASANTNAKSSVKSDELAFDELNSTFSAKFENPGQGAPDSYLDILNPAVGFGLYNNLRNWEESGQDIAELLKTSVLGEAESSEVFKLGREYDDATDEFKKRDLSEQILAQTKVEASKVDGNRLVRFLSVPGQQAALKLSKYNFEEKNFKIDHCLFSDKLQYSKDEQRIAQNLKGADQERCYFRTSNTELKIGFVGGSNVRLKVEDPELARKIAAEKDSLRIEVFGYVDSVQRDKVGGALVKERRVLISPQKLVLIGADRNVILETKI
;
A
#
# COMPACT_ATOMS: atom_id res chain seq x y z
N MET A 1 2.81 -47.78 29.48
CA MET A 1 1.50 -47.66 30.16
C MET A 1 0.64 -46.74 29.32
N PHE A 2 -0.35 -47.31 28.63
CA PHE A 2 -1.27 -46.60 27.74
C PHE A 2 -2.35 -45.88 28.55
N ILE A 3 -2.62 -44.60 28.26
CA ILE A 3 -3.96 -44.00 28.40
C ILE A 3 -4.18 -43.03 27.23
N LYS A 4 -4.94 -43.48 26.23
CA LYS A 4 -5.66 -42.65 25.25
C LYS A 4 -6.92 -42.10 25.91
N LYS A 5 -7.30 -40.85 25.63
CA LYS A 5 -8.71 -40.45 25.51
C LYS A 5 -8.91 -39.35 24.45
N PRO A 6 -10.10 -39.32 23.81
CA PRO A 6 -10.33 -38.75 22.49
C PRO A 6 -11.01 -37.37 22.56
N ASN A 7 -10.89 -36.56 21.50
CA ASN A 7 -11.80 -35.44 21.30
C ASN A 7 -12.47 -35.48 19.93
N LEU A 8 -13.79 -35.44 20.03
CA LEU A 8 -14.85 -35.46 19.05
C LEU A 8 -14.64 -34.48 17.88
N VAL A 9 -14.80 -35.01 16.67
CA VAL A 9 -15.01 -34.25 15.43
C VAL A 9 -16.50 -33.94 15.33
N ASN A 10 -16.86 -32.65 15.43
CA ASN A 10 -18.22 -32.20 15.17
C ASN A 10 -18.44 -32.08 13.66
N ILE A 11 -19.41 -32.86 13.17
CA ILE A 11 -19.97 -32.82 11.83
C ILE A 11 -21.05 -31.72 11.83
N VAL A 12 -20.91 -30.69 10.99
CA VAL A 12 -21.98 -29.72 10.72
C VAL A 12 -22.67 -30.13 9.43
N ALA A 13 -23.92 -30.57 9.56
CA ALA A 13 -24.83 -30.83 8.44
C ALA A 13 -25.48 -29.50 8.01
N VAL A 14 -25.41 -29.21 6.71
CA VAL A 14 -26.14 -28.11 6.06
C VAL A 14 -27.54 -28.60 5.73
N VAL A 15 -28.57 -27.99 6.32
CA VAL A 15 -29.97 -28.18 5.90
C VAL A 15 -30.38 -26.93 5.13
N ALA A 16 -30.64 -27.13 3.83
CA ALA A 16 -31.27 -26.14 2.97
C ALA A 16 -32.80 -26.31 3.04
N THR A 17 -33.53 -25.23 3.29
CA THR A 17 -34.98 -25.17 3.12
C THR A 17 -35.36 -23.91 2.36
N ILE A 18 -35.82 -24.11 1.12
CA ILE A 18 -36.53 -23.15 0.27
C ILE A 18 -37.97 -23.64 0.18
N ALA A 19 -38.94 -22.81 0.56
CA ALA A 19 -40.36 -22.91 0.19
C ALA A 19 -41.06 -21.60 0.62
N SER A 20 -41.25 -20.63 -0.27
CA SER A 20 -42.47 -20.41 -1.08
C SER A 20 -43.67 -19.92 -0.28
N LEU A 21 -44.08 -18.66 -0.52
CA LEU A 21 -45.45 -18.22 -0.31
C LEU A 21 -45.93 -17.48 -1.55
N GLY A 22 -46.94 -18.10 -2.18
CA GLY A 22 -47.68 -17.59 -3.32
C GLY A 22 -48.86 -16.71 -2.91
N VAL A 23 -49.36 -16.07 -3.96
CA VAL A 23 -50.44 -15.08 -4.08
C VAL A 23 -51.82 -15.61 -3.68
N MET A 24 -52.71 -14.69 -3.26
CA MET A 24 -54.17 -14.55 -3.55
C MET A 24 -54.88 -13.94 -2.32
N SER A 25 -55.91 -13.09 -2.36
CA SER A 25 -56.63 -12.27 -3.35
C SER A 25 -57.59 -11.37 -2.54
N GLY A 26 -58.19 -10.32 -3.12
CA GLY A 26 -59.32 -9.63 -2.49
C GLY A 26 -59.77 -8.34 -3.20
N CYS A 27 -60.83 -8.45 -4.00
CA CYS A 27 -61.42 -7.47 -4.92
C CYS A 27 -62.16 -6.28 -4.27
N LYS A 28 -62.30 -5.17 -5.01
CA LYS A 28 -63.62 -4.56 -5.32
C LYS A 28 -63.56 -3.52 -6.47
N ASP A 29 -64.47 -3.69 -7.42
CA ASP A 29 -64.86 -2.85 -8.59
C ASP A 29 -65.50 -1.50 -8.14
N ASP A 30 -65.81 -0.45 -8.91
CA ASP A 30 -65.71 -0.03 -10.33
C ASP A 30 -66.12 1.48 -10.38
N GLU A 31 -65.94 2.12 -11.56
CA GLU A 31 -66.75 3.24 -12.13
C GLU A 31 -66.11 4.64 -12.38
N ASN A 32 -66.42 5.13 -13.59
CA ASN A 32 -65.87 6.21 -14.42
C ASN A 32 -66.10 7.66 -13.95
N THR A 33 -65.14 8.58 -14.19
CA THR A 33 -65.34 9.85 -14.94
C THR A 33 -64.02 10.58 -15.24
N VAL A 34 -63.89 11.17 -16.43
CA VAL A 34 -62.89 12.18 -16.88
C VAL A 34 -63.73 13.35 -17.47
N PRO A 35 -63.32 14.65 -17.52
CA PRO A 35 -62.02 15.30 -17.28
C PRO A 35 -62.05 16.58 -16.40
N ALA A 36 -60.86 17.09 -16.04
CA ALA A 36 -60.38 18.46 -16.36
C ALA A 36 -59.58 19.17 -15.23
N SER A 37 -58.54 19.85 -15.70
CA SER A 37 -57.89 21.04 -15.15
C SER A 37 -56.78 20.90 -14.09
N ALA A 38 -55.58 21.22 -14.58
CA ALA A 38 -54.50 21.99 -13.96
C ALA A 38 -54.38 21.96 -12.42
N ASN A 39 -53.30 21.35 -11.94
CA ASN A 39 -52.50 21.97 -10.90
C ASN A 39 -51.02 21.63 -11.07
N THR A 40 -50.27 22.68 -11.38
CA THR A 40 -48.86 22.87 -11.18
C THR A 40 -48.49 22.38 -9.79
N ASN A 41 -47.73 21.29 -9.69
CA ASN A 41 -46.93 21.02 -8.51
C ASN A 41 -45.54 20.63 -8.93
N ALA A 42 -44.61 21.45 -8.44
CA ALA A 42 -43.19 21.39 -8.64
C ALA A 42 -42.69 19.95 -8.49
N LYS A 43 -42.05 19.44 -9.54
CA LYS A 43 -40.94 18.50 -9.37
C LYS A 43 -39.86 19.24 -8.57
N SER A 44 -39.97 19.26 -7.25
CA SER A 44 -38.77 19.23 -6.44
C SER A 44 -38.24 17.81 -6.60
N SER A 45 -37.43 17.60 -7.64
CA SER A 45 -36.45 16.53 -7.60
C SER A 45 -35.57 16.85 -6.41
N VAL A 46 -35.88 16.27 -5.26
CA VAL A 46 -34.90 16.03 -4.22
C VAL A 46 -33.80 15.27 -4.95
N LYS A 47 -32.70 15.96 -5.27
CA LYS A 47 -31.45 15.29 -5.54
C LYS A 47 -31.17 14.54 -4.25
N SER A 48 -31.50 13.25 -4.21
CA SER A 48 -30.74 12.36 -3.37
C SER A 48 -29.32 12.49 -3.89
N ASP A 49 -28.48 13.19 -3.14
CA ASP A 49 -27.02 13.12 -3.31
C ASP A 49 -26.58 11.71 -2.88
N GLU A 50 -27.08 10.71 -3.59
CA GLU A 50 -26.59 9.35 -3.52
C GLU A 50 -25.29 9.38 -4.30
N LEU A 51 -24.17 9.44 -3.56
CA LEU A 51 -22.82 9.39 -4.12
C LEU A 51 -22.76 8.23 -5.12
N ALA A 52 -22.25 8.50 -6.32
CA ALA A 52 -22.18 7.49 -7.36
C ALA A 52 -21.35 6.28 -6.87
N PHE A 53 -21.63 5.07 -7.35
CA PHE A 53 -20.88 3.87 -6.97
C PHE A 53 -19.36 4.04 -7.10
N ASP A 54 -18.92 4.75 -8.14
CA ASP A 54 -17.51 5.09 -8.38
C ASP A 54 -16.96 6.09 -7.36
N GLU A 55 -17.79 7.02 -6.87
CA GLU A 55 -17.42 7.92 -5.79
C GLU A 55 -17.34 7.18 -4.45
N LEU A 56 -18.11 6.12 -4.24
CA LEU A 56 -18.01 5.27 -3.05
C LEU A 56 -16.78 4.36 -3.08
N ASN A 57 -16.28 4.04 -4.28
CA ASN A 57 -15.16 3.13 -4.51
C ASN A 57 -14.06 3.82 -5.33
N SER A 58 -13.25 4.64 -4.67
CA SER A 58 -12.24 5.50 -5.31
C SER A 58 -10.90 5.43 -4.59
N THR A 59 -9.79 5.64 -5.28
CA THR A 59 -8.48 5.84 -4.65
C THR A 59 -8.20 7.33 -4.50
N PHE A 60 -8.06 7.80 -3.26
CA PHE A 60 -7.45 9.10 -3.01
C PHE A 60 -5.97 9.02 -3.37
N SER A 61 -5.51 9.95 -4.21
CA SER A 61 -4.14 10.00 -4.67
C SER A 61 -3.67 11.44 -4.83
N ALA A 62 -2.56 11.76 -4.17
CA ALA A 62 -1.79 12.96 -4.44
C ALA A 62 -0.55 12.54 -5.24
N LYS A 63 -0.39 13.10 -6.45
CA LYS A 63 0.72 12.80 -7.36
C LYS A 63 1.68 13.97 -7.45
N PHE A 64 2.93 13.66 -7.73
CA PHE A 64 4.04 14.60 -7.64
C PHE A 64 4.96 14.46 -8.85
N GLU A 65 5.37 15.60 -9.38
CA GLU A 65 6.40 15.64 -10.42
C GLU A 65 7.79 15.32 -9.86
N ASN A 66 8.65 14.83 -10.75
CA ASN A 66 10.04 14.54 -10.46
C ASN A 66 10.78 15.82 -9.99
N PRO A 67 11.24 15.89 -8.73
CA PRO A 67 11.92 17.07 -8.19
C PRO A 67 13.38 17.22 -8.66
N GLY A 68 13.88 16.33 -9.53
CA GLY A 68 15.29 16.23 -9.88
C GLY A 68 16.08 15.36 -8.90
N GLN A 69 17.40 15.31 -9.08
CA GLN A 69 18.31 14.55 -8.21
C GLN A 69 18.96 15.48 -7.18
N GLY A 70 19.04 15.02 -5.93
CA GLY A 70 19.71 15.73 -4.84
C GLY A 70 21.13 15.26 -4.60
N ALA A 71 21.82 15.89 -3.64
CA ALA A 71 23.05 15.33 -3.07
C ALA A 71 22.71 14.05 -2.27
N PRO A 72 23.62 13.05 -2.17
CA PRO A 72 23.34 11.79 -1.46
C PRO A 72 22.74 11.95 -0.06
N ASP A 73 23.25 12.92 0.71
CA ASP A 73 22.82 13.19 2.09
C ASP A 73 21.44 13.89 2.18
N SER A 74 20.90 14.37 1.05
CA SER A 74 19.57 14.99 1.01
C SER A 74 18.45 13.96 0.92
N TYR A 75 18.75 12.69 0.62
CA TYR A 75 17.76 11.63 0.50
C TYR A 75 17.38 11.06 1.87
N LEU A 76 16.08 11.03 2.15
CA LEU A 76 15.51 10.47 3.37
C LEU A 76 15.60 8.95 3.34
N ASP A 77 16.00 8.32 4.45
CA ASP A 77 16.01 6.87 4.54
C ASP A 77 14.59 6.32 4.70
N ILE A 78 14.06 5.73 3.63
CA ILE A 78 12.69 5.23 3.61
C ILE A 78 12.50 3.98 4.46
N LEU A 79 13.58 3.32 4.91
CA LEU A 79 13.47 2.18 5.82
C LEU A 79 13.15 2.61 7.26
N ASN A 80 13.33 3.90 7.58
CA ASN A 80 12.93 4.45 8.87
C ASN A 80 11.39 4.62 8.91
N PRO A 81 10.68 4.00 9.88
CA PRO A 81 9.23 4.11 10.01
C PRO A 81 8.71 5.55 10.06
N ALA A 82 9.41 6.44 10.75
CA ALA A 82 9.02 7.85 10.88
C ALA A 82 9.11 8.60 9.55
N VAL A 83 10.02 8.22 8.66
CA VAL A 83 10.16 8.84 7.33
C VAL A 83 8.97 8.51 6.46
N GLY A 84 8.61 7.22 6.34
CA GLY A 84 7.44 6.81 5.56
C GLY A 84 6.14 7.45 6.09
N PHE A 85 5.98 7.48 7.42
CA PHE A 85 4.82 8.08 8.08
C PHE A 85 4.76 9.60 7.87
N GLY A 86 5.89 10.29 8.02
CA GLY A 86 6.01 11.73 7.78
C GLY A 86 5.69 12.08 6.34
N LEU A 87 6.26 11.35 5.37
CA LEU A 87 6.01 11.57 3.93
C LEU A 87 4.54 11.40 3.58
N TYR A 88 3.88 10.34 4.07
CA TYR A 88 2.46 10.12 3.82
C TYR A 88 1.61 11.30 4.32
N ASN A 89 1.84 11.73 5.56
CA ASN A 89 1.02 12.77 6.19
C ASN A 89 1.35 14.19 5.72
N ASN A 90 2.58 14.44 5.27
CA ASN A 90 2.97 15.71 4.65
C ASN A 90 2.37 15.86 3.24
N LEU A 91 2.30 14.76 2.48
CA LEU A 91 1.97 14.79 1.05
C LEU A 91 0.50 14.51 0.73
N ARG A 92 -0.29 13.94 1.65
CA ARG A 92 -1.73 13.73 1.40
C ARG A 92 -2.47 15.06 1.26
N ASN A 93 -3.47 15.11 0.38
CA ASN A 93 -4.33 16.28 0.17
C ASN A 93 -5.80 16.06 0.61
N TRP A 94 -6.06 14.97 1.34
CA TRP A 94 -7.31 14.70 2.05
C TRP A 94 -7.07 14.74 3.55
N GLU A 95 -8.12 14.89 4.35
CA GLU A 95 -8.04 14.89 5.81
C GLU A 95 -8.20 13.50 6.41
N GLU A 96 -7.47 13.25 7.50
CA GLU A 96 -7.59 12.05 8.35
C GLU A 96 -7.71 12.50 9.79
N SER A 97 -8.67 11.92 10.52
CA SER A 97 -8.89 12.26 11.93
C SER A 97 -7.77 11.69 12.81
N GLY A 98 -7.60 12.28 14.00
CA GLY A 98 -6.68 11.74 15.00
C GLY A 98 -6.96 10.28 15.35
N GLN A 99 -8.23 9.90 15.40
CA GLN A 99 -8.65 8.51 15.65
C GLN A 99 -8.22 7.58 14.51
N ASP A 100 -8.40 8.00 13.27
CA ASP A 100 -8.06 7.19 12.10
C ASP A 100 -6.53 7.00 11.96
N ILE A 101 -5.74 7.99 12.38
CA ILE A 101 -4.28 7.88 12.50
C ILE A 101 -3.90 7.01 13.70
N ALA A 102 -4.59 7.12 14.83
CA ALA A 102 -4.35 6.27 16.01
C ALA A 102 -4.60 4.78 15.69
N GLU A 103 -5.65 4.47 14.94
CA GLU A 103 -5.95 3.11 14.47
C GLU A 103 -4.87 2.53 13.54
N LEU A 104 -4.12 3.38 12.81
CA LEU A 104 -2.94 2.96 12.05
C LEU A 104 -1.77 2.62 12.97
N LEU A 105 -1.56 3.44 14.01
CA LEU A 105 -0.37 3.38 14.87
C LEU A 105 -0.51 2.43 16.04
N LYS A 106 -1.71 1.95 16.37
CA LYS A 106 -1.92 1.08 17.53
C LYS A 106 -1.16 -0.24 17.48
N THR A 107 -0.87 -0.74 16.28
CA THR A 107 -0.11 -2.00 16.08
C THR A 107 1.40 -1.82 16.10
N SER A 108 1.89 -0.62 16.41
CA SER A 108 3.32 -0.34 16.43
C SER A 108 4.04 -1.19 17.48
N VAL A 109 5.30 -1.54 17.27
CA VAL A 109 6.11 -2.31 18.25
C VAL A 109 7.17 -1.46 18.95
N LEU A 110 7.77 -1.97 20.04
CA LEU A 110 8.73 -1.22 20.87
C LEU A 110 9.86 -0.56 20.06
N GLY A 111 10.47 -1.29 19.13
CA GLY A 111 11.54 -0.74 18.28
C GLY A 111 11.08 0.37 17.33
N GLU A 112 9.79 0.43 17.00
CA GLU A 112 9.20 1.50 16.17
C GLU A 112 8.81 2.70 17.03
N ALA A 113 8.38 2.47 18.28
CA ALA A 113 8.05 3.49 19.27
C ALA A 113 9.26 4.40 19.59
N GLU A 114 10.47 3.89 19.43
CA GLU A 114 11.71 4.66 19.57
C GLU A 114 11.98 5.58 18.37
N SER A 115 11.34 5.33 17.22
CA SER A 115 11.56 6.13 15.99
C SER A 115 10.94 7.52 16.07
N SER A 116 9.78 7.66 16.73
CA SER A 116 9.19 8.96 17.03
C SER A 116 8.09 8.89 18.09
N GLU A 117 7.76 10.04 18.67
CA GLU A 117 6.76 10.16 19.74
C GLU A 117 5.36 9.70 19.30
N VAL A 118 5.01 9.89 18.01
CA VAL A 118 3.70 9.49 17.49
C VAL A 118 3.45 7.98 17.60
N PHE A 119 4.51 7.18 17.43
CA PHE A 119 4.42 5.71 17.55
C PHE A 119 4.27 5.27 19.01
N LYS A 120 4.83 6.02 19.97
CA LYS A 120 4.60 5.77 21.40
C LYS A 120 3.15 6.05 21.77
N LEU A 121 2.63 7.21 21.38
CA LEU A 121 1.24 7.58 21.60
C LEU A 121 0.26 6.59 20.96
N GLY A 122 0.59 6.06 19.77
CA GLY A 122 -0.18 4.99 19.13
C GLY A 122 -0.32 3.73 20.00
N ARG A 123 0.75 3.33 20.69
CA ARG A 123 0.70 2.19 21.62
C ARG A 123 -0.08 2.50 22.87
N GLU A 124 0.11 3.69 23.44
CA GLU A 124 -0.68 4.13 24.59
C GLU A 124 -2.18 4.17 24.28
N TYR A 125 -2.53 4.47 23.03
CA TYR A 125 -3.91 4.42 22.54
C TYR A 125 -4.44 2.98 22.44
N ASP A 126 -3.61 2.01 22.04
CA ASP A 126 -3.98 0.59 22.05
C ASP A 126 -4.22 0.07 23.47
N ASP A 127 -3.32 0.44 24.39
CA ASP A 127 -3.34 0.03 25.80
C ASP A 127 -4.47 0.72 26.61
N ALA A 128 -4.97 1.86 26.13
CA ALA A 128 -6.05 2.57 26.78
C ALA A 128 -7.38 1.81 26.65
N THR A 129 -8.09 1.66 27.77
CA THR A 129 -9.44 1.08 27.80
C THR A 129 -10.54 2.12 27.97
N ASP A 130 -10.19 3.33 28.41
CA ASP A 130 -11.10 4.45 28.60
C ASP A 130 -11.26 5.26 27.31
N GLU A 131 -12.52 5.51 26.92
CA GLU A 131 -12.87 6.24 25.70
C GLU A 131 -12.49 7.73 25.77
N PHE A 132 -12.53 8.35 26.96
CA PHE A 132 -12.06 9.74 27.11
C PHE A 132 -10.56 9.82 26.92
N LYS A 133 -9.80 8.92 27.56
CA LYS A 133 -8.36 8.81 27.33
C LYS A 133 -8.02 8.54 25.86
N LYS A 134 -8.75 7.65 25.17
CA LYS A 134 -8.55 7.41 23.73
C LYS A 134 -8.78 8.65 22.89
N ARG A 135 -9.81 9.43 23.20
CA ARG A 135 -10.07 10.70 22.54
C ARG A 135 -8.92 11.70 22.75
N ASP A 136 -8.48 11.89 23.98
CA ASP A 136 -7.37 12.79 24.30
C ASP A 136 -6.08 12.37 23.59
N LEU A 137 -5.78 11.06 23.58
CA LEU A 137 -4.65 10.50 22.85
C LEU A 137 -4.79 10.71 21.35
N SER A 138 -5.98 10.58 20.77
CA SER A 138 -6.21 10.82 19.35
C SER A 138 -5.93 12.27 18.94
N GLU A 139 -6.25 13.24 19.81
CA GLU A 139 -5.95 14.66 19.59
C GLU A 139 -4.44 14.92 19.67
N GLN A 140 -3.75 14.30 20.65
CA GLN A 140 -2.30 14.36 20.76
C GLN A 140 -1.58 13.71 19.57
N ILE A 141 -2.04 12.55 19.13
CA ILE A 141 -1.53 11.85 17.94
C ILE A 141 -1.68 12.74 16.71
N LEU A 142 -2.82 13.41 16.52
CA LEU A 142 -3.01 14.32 15.40
C LEU A 142 -2.03 15.50 15.45
N ALA A 143 -1.83 16.10 16.62
CA ALA A 143 -0.87 17.18 16.79
C ALA A 143 0.57 16.71 16.51
N GLN A 144 0.97 15.57 17.07
CA GLN A 144 2.31 15.02 16.87
C GLN A 144 2.52 14.54 15.44
N THR A 145 1.47 14.07 14.75
CA THR A 145 1.55 13.72 13.33
C THR A 145 1.97 14.91 12.47
N LYS A 146 1.46 16.11 12.77
CA LYS A 146 1.87 17.34 12.06
C LYS A 146 3.34 17.69 12.34
N VAL A 147 3.82 17.44 13.55
CA VAL A 147 5.23 17.63 13.92
C VAL A 147 6.12 16.62 13.18
N GLU A 148 5.72 15.35 13.07
CA GLU A 148 6.49 14.36 12.31
C GLU A 148 6.46 14.65 10.81
N ALA A 149 5.33 15.07 10.26
CA ALA A 149 5.19 15.45 8.87
C ALA A 149 6.05 16.66 8.49
N SER A 150 6.22 17.64 9.39
CA SER A 150 7.03 18.83 9.10
C SER A 150 8.54 18.54 9.02
N LYS A 151 9.02 17.43 9.59
CA LYS A 151 10.44 17.03 9.51
C LYS A 151 10.88 16.65 8.10
N VAL A 152 9.95 16.29 7.23
CA VAL A 152 10.19 15.93 5.83
C VAL A 152 9.67 16.97 4.85
N ASP A 153 9.22 18.12 5.35
CA ASP A 153 8.54 19.12 4.53
C ASP A 153 9.41 19.61 3.37
N GLY A 154 8.81 19.69 2.19
CA GLY A 154 9.49 20.03 0.94
C GLY A 154 10.50 18.99 0.43
N ASN A 155 10.84 17.95 1.20
CA ASN A 155 11.77 16.91 0.79
C ASN A 155 11.04 15.61 0.41
N ARG A 156 11.07 15.29 -0.88
CA ARG A 156 10.46 14.09 -1.44
C ARG A 156 11.49 13.06 -1.92
N LEU A 157 12.78 13.35 -1.74
CA LEU A 157 13.86 12.48 -2.15
C LEU A 157 14.07 11.38 -1.11
N VAL A 158 14.10 10.13 -1.57
CA VAL A 158 14.18 8.95 -0.71
C VAL A 158 15.24 7.96 -1.16
N ARG A 159 15.92 7.37 -0.18
CA ARG A 159 16.93 6.34 -0.35
C ARG A 159 16.43 5.06 0.30
N PHE A 160 16.56 3.96 -0.42
CA PHE A 160 16.22 2.62 0.04
C PHE A 160 17.44 1.72 -0.12
N LEU A 161 17.90 1.12 0.98
CA LEU A 161 19.03 0.20 0.96
C LEU A 161 18.55 -1.24 1.11
N SER A 162 18.53 -1.98 0.01
CA SER A 162 18.30 -3.42 0.02
C SER A 162 19.55 -4.16 0.49
N VAL A 163 19.43 -4.89 1.60
CA VAL A 163 20.47 -5.81 2.09
C VAL A 163 19.99 -7.25 1.97
N PRO A 164 20.79 -8.17 1.40
CA PRO A 164 20.45 -9.58 1.32
C PRO A 164 20.04 -10.17 2.67
N GLY A 165 18.98 -10.97 2.68
CA GLY A 165 18.45 -11.63 3.88
C GLY A 165 17.46 -10.78 4.70
N GLN A 166 17.26 -9.50 4.37
CA GLN A 166 16.19 -8.68 4.96
C GLN A 166 14.85 -8.87 4.26
N GLN A 167 13.76 -8.48 4.91
CA GLN A 167 12.38 -8.66 4.41
C GLN A 167 12.14 -8.03 3.03
N ALA A 168 12.78 -6.89 2.74
CA ALA A 168 12.64 -6.16 1.48
C ALA A 168 13.87 -6.34 0.54
N ALA A 169 14.58 -7.47 0.64
CA ALA A 169 15.80 -7.72 -0.13
C ALA A 169 15.51 -7.91 -1.63
N LEU A 170 15.83 -6.88 -2.42
CA LEU A 170 15.85 -6.92 -3.88
C LEU A 170 16.89 -7.92 -4.40
N LYS A 171 16.58 -8.52 -5.54
CA LYS A 171 17.46 -9.46 -6.25
C LYS A 171 17.65 -9.02 -7.69
N LEU A 172 18.83 -9.26 -8.24
CA LEU A 172 19.05 -9.10 -9.67
C LEU A 172 18.64 -10.35 -10.43
N SER A 173 18.08 -10.13 -11.61
CA SER A 173 17.84 -11.17 -12.61
C SER A 173 19.16 -11.80 -13.08
N LYS A 174 19.05 -12.87 -13.87
CA LYS A 174 20.18 -13.30 -14.70
C LYS A 174 20.53 -12.19 -15.70
N TYR A 175 21.79 -12.16 -16.10
CA TYR A 175 22.26 -11.27 -17.16
C TYR A 175 21.57 -11.61 -18.48
N ASN A 176 21.00 -10.59 -19.14
CA ASN A 176 20.47 -10.69 -20.49
C ASN A 176 21.60 -10.43 -21.49
N PHE A 177 22.03 -11.46 -22.22
CA PHE A 177 23.12 -11.35 -23.20
C PHE A 177 22.73 -10.55 -24.45
N GLU A 178 21.45 -10.53 -24.82
CA GLU A 178 20.96 -9.80 -26.00
C GLU A 178 20.87 -8.31 -25.71
N GLU A 179 20.23 -7.95 -24.59
CA GLU A 179 20.03 -6.55 -24.18
C GLU A 179 21.19 -5.98 -23.34
N LYS A 180 22.19 -6.80 -23.02
CA LYS A 180 23.35 -6.50 -22.16
C LYS A 180 22.97 -5.80 -20.85
N ASN A 181 22.03 -6.38 -20.11
CA ASN A 181 21.52 -5.77 -18.89
C ASN A 181 21.19 -6.78 -17.78
N PHE A 182 21.07 -6.24 -16.58
CA PHE A 182 20.36 -6.88 -15.46
C PHE A 182 19.04 -6.15 -15.21
N LYS A 183 18.07 -6.87 -14.66
CA LYS A 183 16.79 -6.34 -14.16
C LYS A 183 16.70 -6.57 -12.66
N ILE A 184 15.89 -5.79 -11.95
CA ILE A 184 15.50 -6.13 -10.58
C ILE A 184 14.40 -7.20 -10.68
N ASP A 185 14.70 -8.42 -10.24
CA ASP A 185 13.78 -9.56 -10.23
C ASP A 185 13.14 -9.68 -8.84
N HIS A 186 12.24 -8.74 -8.53
CA HIS A 186 11.50 -8.70 -7.28
C HIS A 186 10.15 -8.02 -7.47
N CYS A 187 9.11 -8.54 -6.81
CA CYS A 187 7.76 -7.97 -6.83
C CYS A 187 7.67 -6.50 -6.39
N LEU A 188 8.70 -5.96 -5.73
CA LEU A 188 8.75 -4.55 -5.30
C LEU A 188 8.95 -3.62 -6.49
N PHE A 189 9.60 -4.12 -7.54
CA PHE A 189 9.86 -3.43 -8.79
C PHE A 189 8.90 -3.87 -9.90
N SER A 190 7.79 -4.54 -9.57
CA SER A 190 6.75 -4.83 -10.55
C SER A 190 5.71 -3.71 -10.61
N ASP A 191 5.21 -3.44 -11.81
CA ASP A 191 4.08 -2.53 -12.03
C ASP A 191 2.74 -3.25 -12.22
N LYS A 192 2.74 -4.59 -12.17
CA LYS A 192 1.53 -5.40 -12.34
C LYS A 192 0.66 -5.35 -11.09
N LEU A 193 -0.55 -4.79 -11.19
CA LEU A 193 -1.44 -4.66 -10.04
C LEU A 193 -2.17 -5.96 -9.67
N GLN A 194 -2.56 -6.75 -10.68
CA GLN A 194 -3.25 -8.03 -10.47
C GLN A 194 -3.02 -8.96 -11.67
N TYR A 195 -2.96 -10.25 -11.43
CA TYR A 195 -3.04 -11.28 -12.46
C TYR A 195 -4.43 -11.29 -13.12
N SER A 196 -4.46 -11.45 -14.43
CA SER A 196 -5.70 -11.79 -15.14
C SER A 196 -6.22 -13.16 -14.70
N LYS A 197 -7.50 -13.46 -14.95
CA LYS A 197 -8.07 -14.79 -14.64
C LYS A 197 -7.31 -15.93 -15.31
N ASP A 198 -6.83 -15.70 -16.54
CA ASP A 198 -6.04 -16.68 -17.28
C ASP A 198 -4.65 -16.85 -16.66
N GLU A 199 -4.03 -15.75 -16.22
CA GLU A 199 -2.74 -15.80 -15.53
C GLU A 199 -2.87 -16.46 -14.16
N GLN A 200 -3.92 -16.21 -13.38
CA GLN A 200 -4.16 -16.88 -12.10
C GLN A 200 -4.25 -18.41 -12.26
N ARG A 201 -4.81 -18.89 -13.38
CA ARG A 201 -4.90 -20.32 -13.69
C ARG A 201 -3.55 -20.94 -14.04
N ILE A 202 -2.59 -20.14 -14.51
CA ILE A 202 -1.27 -20.59 -14.99
C ILE A 202 -0.14 -20.11 -14.05
N ALA A 203 -0.42 -19.25 -13.07
CA ALA A 203 0.54 -18.57 -12.21
C ALA A 203 1.40 -19.52 -11.38
N GLN A 204 0.87 -20.69 -11.02
CA GLN A 204 1.67 -21.73 -10.35
C GLN A 204 2.83 -22.27 -11.22
N ASN A 205 2.79 -22.07 -12.56
CA ASN A 205 3.70 -22.68 -13.52
C ASN A 205 4.57 -21.70 -14.34
N LEU A 206 4.35 -20.38 -14.25
CA LEU A 206 5.08 -19.42 -15.09
C LEU A 206 6.34 -18.86 -14.41
N LYS A 207 7.46 -19.53 -14.66
CA LYS A 207 8.77 -18.85 -14.71
C LYS A 207 8.73 -17.85 -15.88
N GLY A 208 8.53 -16.56 -15.59
CA GLY A 208 8.61 -15.48 -16.58
C GLY A 208 7.38 -14.57 -16.70
N ALA A 209 6.30 -14.82 -15.95
CA ALA A 209 5.24 -13.83 -15.83
C ALA A 209 5.67 -12.71 -14.86
N ASP A 210 5.33 -11.46 -15.18
CA ASP A 210 5.53 -10.34 -14.25
C ASP A 210 4.80 -10.63 -12.94
N GLN A 211 5.53 -10.56 -11.82
CA GLN A 211 4.98 -10.78 -10.50
C GLN A 211 3.97 -9.70 -10.15
N GLU A 212 2.91 -9.98 -9.40
CA GLU A 212 2.10 -8.91 -8.82
C GLU A 212 2.96 -7.98 -7.95
N ARG A 213 2.70 -6.67 -8.03
CA ARG A 213 3.38 -5.66 -7.24
C ARG A 213 3.18 -5.96 -5.76
N CYS A 214 4.27 -6.09 -5.04
CA CYS A 214 4.26 -6.16 -3.60
C CYS A 214 4.71 -4.81 -3.00
N TYR A 215 4.47 -4.69 -1.70
CA TYR A 215 4.89 -3.55 -0.90
C TYR A 215 5.65 -4.07 0.30
N PHE A 216 6.60 -3.28 0.80
CA PHE A 216 7.20 -3.54 2.09
C PHE A 216 6.56 -2.65 3.14
N ARG A 217 6.74 -3.04 4.40
CA ARG A 217 6.36 -2.24 5.55
C ARG A 217 7.62 -1.99 6.36
N THR A 218 7.77 -0.76 6.83
CA THR A 218 8.85 -0.37 7.75
C THR A 218 8.44 -0.61 9.20
N SER A 219 7.14 -0.72 9.44
CA SER A 219 6.55 -1.01 10.74
C SER A 219 5.43 -2.04 10.64
N ASN A 220 4.93 -2.51 11.78
CA ASN A 220 3.75 -3.38 11.87
C ASN A 220 2.42 -2.67 11.58
N THR A 221 2.47 -1.45 11.06
CA THR A 221 1.29 -0.66 10.67
C THR A 221 0.80 -1.05 9.26
N GLU A 222 -0.36 -0.54 8.87
CA GLU A 222 -0.89 -0.67 7.51
C GLU A 222 -0.35 0.39 6.53
N LEU A 223 0.80 0.99 6.85
CA LEU A 223 1.53 1.86 5.95
C LEU A 223 2.48 1.03 5.08
N LYS A 224 2.17 0.99 3.78
CA LYS A 224 2.88 0.24 2.76
C LYS A 224 3.74 1.17 1.91
N ILE A 225 4.95 0.74 1.60
CA ILE A 225 5.84 1.45 0.68
C ILE A 225 6.13 0.56 -0.53
N GLY A 226 6.10 1.14 -1.72
CA GLY A 226 6.37 0.41 -2.95
C GLY A 226 6.99 1.29 -4.02
N PHE A 227 7.40 0.67 -5.13
CA PHE A 227 7.95 1.39 -6.27
C PHE A 227 6.95 1.44 -7.43
N VAL A 228 7.04 2.50 -8.23
CA VAL A 228 6.32 2.69 -9.49
C VAL A 228 7.30 2.90 -10.63
N GLY A 229 7.01 2.34 -11.80
CA GLY A 229 7.92 2.35 -12.94
C GLY A 229 9.12 1.42 -12.76
N GLY A 230 9.15 0.63 -11.67
CA GLY A 230 10.23 -0.30 -11.35
C GLY A 230 10.42 -1.36 -12.43
N SER A 231 9.36 -1.73 -13.15
CA SER A 231 9.41 -2.82 -14.13
C SER A 231 10.23 -2.44 -15.36
N ASN A 232 10.45 -1.15 -15.59
CA ASN A 232 11.24 -0.59 -16.68
C ASN A 232 12.71 -0.37 -16.31
N VAL A 233 13.09 -0.59 -15.06
CA VAL A 233 14.45 -0.35 -14.60
C VAL A 233 15.38 -1.43 -15.16
N ARG A 234 16.39 -0.99 -15.92
CA ARG A 234 17.41 -1.84 -16.56
C ARG A 234 18.78 -1.33 -16.19
N LEU A 235 19.62 -2.20 -15.64
CA LEU A 235 21.02 -1.91 -15.37
C LEU A 235 21.83 -2.36 -16.58
N LYS A 236 22.10 -1.45 -17.53
CA LYS A 236 22.92 -1.74 -18.71
C LYS A 236 24.38 -1.95 -18.30
N VAL A 237 24.94 -3.08 -18.66
CA VAL A 237 26.32 -3.47 -18.36
C VAL A 237 26.92 -4.09 -19.60
N GLU A 238 27.55 -3.28 -20.43
CA GLU A 238 28.09 -3.76 -21.72
C GLU A 238 29.43 -4.48 -21.60
N ASP A 239 30.21 -4.15 -20.56
CA ASP A 239 31.49 -4.79 -20.26
C ASP A 239 31.27 -6.23 -19.74
N PRO A 240 31.74 -7.25 -20.49
CA PRO A 240 31.61 -8.65 -20.08
C PRO A 240 32.29 -8.99 -18.75
N GLU A 241 33.41 -8.34 -18.39
CA GLU A 241 34.10 -8.63 -17.13
C GLU A 241 33.30 -8.10 -15.94
N LEU A 242 32.79 -6.86 -16.04
CA LEU A 242 31.88 -6.31 -15.04
C LEU A 242 30.58 -7.13 -14.93
N ALA A 243 30.02 -7.56 -16.05
CA ALA A 243 28.83 -8.42 -16.05
C ALA A 243 29.10 -9.76 -15.35
N ARG A 244 30.26 -10.39 -15.57
CA ARG A 244 30.66 -11.62 -14.85
C ARG A 244 30.82 -11.38 -13.36
N LYS A 245 31.45 -10.26 -12.96
CA LYS A 245 31.59 -9.91 -11.53
C LYS A 245 30.24 -9.76 -10.85
N ILE A 246 29.33 -8.98 -11.45
CA ILE A 246 27.96 -8.78 -10.93
C ILE A 246 27.23 -10.12 -10.85
N ALA A 247 27.31 -10.95 -11.90
CA ALA A 247 26.64 -12.25 -11.92
C ALA A 247 27.16 -13.22 -10.86
N ALA A 248 28.46 -13.20 -10.55
CA ALA A 248 29.09 -14.03 -9.53
C ALA A 248 28.69 -13.63 -8.10
N GLU A 249 28.51 -12.33 -7.86
CA GLU A 249 28.19 -11.78 -6.53
C GLU A 249 26.69 -11.49 -6.34
N LYS A 250 25.84 -11.71 -7.34
CA LYS A 250 24.44 -11.22 -7.40
C LYS A 250 23.58 -11.52 -6.16
N ASP A 251 23.85 -12.62 -5.46
CA ASP A 251 23.06 -13.06 -4.30
C ASP A 251 23.56 -12.42 -2.98
N SER A 252 24.72 -11.76 -2.98
CA SER A 252 25.29 -11.02 -1.84
C SER A 252 25.35 -9.50 -2.07
N LEU A 253 24.94 -9.01 -3.23
CA LEU A 253 24.92 -7.58 -3.54
C LEU A 253 23.92 -6.82 -2.69
N ARG A 254 24.34 -5.65 -2.22
CA ARG A 254 23.43 -4.63 -1.70
C ARG A 254 23.00 -3.74 -2.85
N ILE A 255 21.73 -3.36 -2.86
CA ILE A 255 21.16 -2.52 -3.90
C ILE A 255 20.61 -1.27 -3.24
N GLU A 256 21.24 -0.13 -3.53
CA GLU A 256 20.79 1.16 -3.05
C GLU A 256 19.98 1.86 -4.14
N VAL A 257 18.73 2.19 -3.84
CA VAL A 257 17.80 2.85 -4.73
C VAL A 257 17.64 4.29 -4.26
N PHE A 258 17.91 5.23 -5.14
CA PHE A 258 17.59 6.65 -4.96
C PHE A 258 16.38 6.97 -5.83
N GLY A 259 15.39 7.62 -5.26
CA GLY A 259 14.16 7.99 -5.96
C GLY A 259 13.45 9.16 -5.31
N TYR A 260 12.24 9.40 -5.77
CA TYR A 260 11.35 10.40 -5.17
C TYR A 260 9.96 9.82 -4.92
N VAL A 261 9.22 10.40 -3.99
CA VAL A 261 7.81 10.06 -3.79
C VAL A 261 7.00 10.56 -4.99
N ASP A 262 6.55 9.63 -5.83
CA ASP A 262 5.68 9.88 -6.97
C ASP A 262 4.25 10.14 -6.52
N SER A 263 3.76 9.35 -5.57
CA SER A 263 2.42 9.53 -5.05
C SER A 263 2.22 8.94 -3.68
N VAL A 264 1.25 9.51 -2.96
CA VAL A 264 0.68 8.90 -1.76
C VAL A 264 -0.78 8.55 -2.03
N GLN A 265 -1.23 7.41 -1.51
CA GLN A 265 -2.53 6.86 -1.86
C GLN A 265 -3.25 6.23 -0.67
N ARG A 266 -4.57 6.26 -0.75
CA ARG A 266 -5.46 5.52 0.15
C ARG A 266 -6.76 5.17 -0.57
N ASP A 267 -7.18 3.92 -0.48
CA ASP A 267 -8.43 3.49 -1.11
C ASP A 267 -9.64 3.83 -0.23
N LYS A 268 -10.76 4.05 -0.90
CA LYS A 268 -12.09 4.18 -0.30
C LYS A 268 -12.95 3.07 -0.88
N VAL A 269 -13.64 2.32 -0.02
CA VAL A 269 -14.54 1.24 -0.41
C VAL A 269 -15.85 1.42 0.32
N GLY A 270 -16.97 1.47 -0.42
CA GLY A 270 -18.29 1.73 0.15
C GLY A 270 -18.37 3.07 0.92
N GLY A 271 -17.58 4.07 0.52
CA GLY A 271 -17.51 5.38 1.17
C GLY A 271 -16.59 5.46 2.39
N ALA A 272 -16.08 4.33 2.90
CA ALA A 272 -15.16 4.29 4.03
C ALA A 272 -13.70 4.18 3.56
N LEU A 273 -12.81 4.93 4.20
CA LEU A 273 -11.38 4.83 3.97
C LEU A 273 -10.86 3.47 4.45
N VAL A 274 -10.11 2.76 3.60
CA VAL A 274 -9.48 1.50 4.00
C VAL A 274 -8.32 1.76 4.96
N LYS A 275 -7.91 0.75 5.73
CA LYS A 275 -6.77 0.89 6.67
C LYS A 275 -5.44 1.12 5.96
N GLU A 276 -5.29 0.52 4.78
CA GLU A 276 -4.05 0.55 4.02
C GLU A 276 -3.74 1.94 3.46
N ARG A 277 -2.50 2.37 3.67
CA ARG A 277 -1.94 3.63 3.17
C ARG A 277 -0.72 3.30 2.34
N ARG A 278 -0.51 4.01 1.23
CA ARG A 278 0.62 3.73 0.33
C ARG A 278 1.47 4.96 0.08
N VAL A 279 2.78 4.78 0.14
CA VAL A 279 3.79 5.72 -0.39
C VAL A 279 4.46 5.04 -1.58
N LEU A 280 4.34 5.65 -2.76
CA LEU A 280 4.86 5.12 -4.01
C LEU A 280 6.06 5.92 -4.47
N ILE A 281 7.14 5.22 -4.78
CA ILE A 281 8.45 5.81 -5.08
C ILE A 281 8.80 5.55 -6.53
N SER A 282 9.16 6.60 -7.27
CA SER A 282 9.74 6.46 -8.60
C SER A 282 11.28 6.43 -8.48
N PRO A 283 11.94 5.34 -8.90
CA PRO A 283 13.40 5.25 -8.92
C PRO A 283 14.03 6.24 -9.92
N GLN A 284 15.13 6.87 -9.52
CA GLN A 284 15.94 7.78 -10.37
C GLN A 284 17.36 7.27 -10.60
N LYS A 285 17.91 6.56 -9.61
CA LYS A 285 19.28 6.06 -9.62
C LYS A 285 19.36 4.77 -8.79
N LEU A 286 20.24 3.87 -9.23
CA LEU A 286 20.57 2.63 -8.54
C LEU A 286 22.08 2.53 -8.37
N VAL A 287 22.51 2.03 -7.20
CA VAL A 287 23.90 1.71 -6.91
C VAL A 287 23.99 0.26 -6.48
N LEU A 288 24.82 -0.52 -7.18
CA LEU A 288 25.17 -1.88 -6.78
C LEU A 288 26.43 -1.82 -5.91
N ILE A 289 26.34 -2.40 -4.73
CA ILE A 289 27.41 -2.39 -3.73
C ILE A 289 27.81 -3.84 -3.44
N GLY A 290 29.10 -4.12 -3.58
CA GLY A 290 29.70 -5.42 -3.32
C GLY A 290 29.66 -5.82 -1.85
N ALA A 291 30.01 -7.08 -1.57
CA ALA A 291 30.12 -7.58 -0.20
C ALA A 291 31.22 -6.84 0.61
N ASP A 292 32.24 -6.34 -0.08
CA ASP A 292 33.33 -5.50 0.44
C ASP A 292 32.91 -4.04 0.72
N ARG A 293 31.63 -3.71 0.46
CA ARG A 293 31.03 -2.37 0.56
C ARG A 293 31.53 -1.37 -0.49
N ASN A 294 32.28 -1.81 -1.50
CA ASN A 294 32.67 -0.95 -2.60
C ASN A 294 31.54 -0.85 -3.62
N VAL A 295 31.40 0.32 -4.23
CA VAL A 295 30.47 0.53 -5.36
C VAL A 295 31.00 -0.25 -6.56
N ILE A 296 30.17 -1.14 -7.09
CA ILE A 296 30.46 -1.92 -8.31
C ILE A 296 29.91 -1.23 -9.55
N LEU A 297 28.70 -0.68 -9.44
CA LEU A 297 28.02 -0.02 -10.55
C LEU A 297 27.11 1.08 -10.00
N GLU A 298 27.05 2.19 -10.71
CA GLU A 298 26.05 3.24 -10.53
C GLU A 298 25.33 3.45 -11.86
N THR A 299 24.00 3.43 -11.84
CA THR A 299 23.18 3.69 -13.03
C THR A 299 22.10 4.72 -12.74
N LYS A 300 21.91 5.63 -13.70
CA LYS A 300 20.73 6.51 -13.75
C LYS A 300 19.61 5.80 -14.49
N ILE A 301 18.37 6.15 -14.16
CA ILE A 301 17.12 5.57 -14.70
C ILE A 301 16.41 6.64 -15.53
#